data_AF-W2RTI3-F1
#
_entry.id   AF-W2RTI3-F1
#
_cell.length_a   1.000
_cell.length_b   1.000
_cell.length_c   1.000
_cell.angle_alpha   90.00
_cell.angle_beta   90.00
_cell.angle_gamma   90.00
#
_symmetry.space_group_name_H-M   'P 1'
#
loop_
_entity.id
_entity.type
_entity.pdbx_description
1 polymer ?
#
loop_
_entity_poly.entity_id
_entity_poly.type
_entity_poly.pdbx_seq_one_letter_code
_entity_poly.pdbx_strand_id
1 'polypeptide(L)'
;MVTPTAARFMQASRARLFRPGGQQQFGFVNRENRVPFYQRLFQNGDGRRQWRKTSRSPFLLYPYYALNYGLLAWVLWGAGRASLGYKSPWGK
;
A
#
# COMPACT_ATOMS: atom_id res chain seq x y z
N MET A 1 14.95 -23.83 13.53
CA MET A 1 15.26 -23.08 14.78
C MET A 1 14.63 -21.70 14.68
N VAL A 2 13.61 -21.41 15.49
CA VAL A 2 13.03 -20.06 15.57
C VAL A 2 14.03 -19.19 16.31
N THR A 3 14.57 -18.17 15.65
CA THR A 3 15.51 -17.21 16.25
C THR A 3 14.91 -16.66 17.55
N PRO A 4 15.64 -16.62 18.68
CA PRO A 4 15.09 -16.33 20.01
C PRO A 4 14.32 -15.00 20.09
N THR A 5 14.64 -14.06 19.21
CA THR A 5 13.95 -12.78 19.04
C THR A 5 12.48 -12.95 18.62
N ALA A 6 12.19 -13.81 17.64
CA ALA A 6 10.83 -14.04 17.15
C ALA A 6 9.97 -14.74 18.22
N ALA A 7 10.55 -15.67 18.98
CA ALA A 7 9.88 -16.33 20.11
C ALA A 7 9.53 -15.34 21.23
N ARG A 8 10.42 -14.39 21.55
CA ARG A 8 10.17 -13.32 22.53
C ARG A 8 9.06 -12.37 22.09
N PHE A 9 9.03 -12.00 20.81
CA PHE A 9 7.95 -11.18 20.24
C PHE A 9 6.59 -11.91 20.23
N MET A 10 6.58 -13.22 19.99
CA MET A 10 5.38 -14.05 20.10
C MET A 10 4.87 -14.17 21.55
N GLN A 11 5.78 -14.25 22.53
CA GLN A 11 5.44 -14.30 23.95
C GLN A 11 4.87 -12.96 24.46
N ALA A 12 5.41 -11.83 24.00
CA ALA A 12 4.94 -10.48 24.33
C ALA A 12 3.56 -10.16 23.73
N SER A 13 3.24 -10.72 22.55
CA SER A 13 1.92 -10.60 21.95
C SER A 13 0.88 -11.53 22.60
N ARG A 14 1.32 -12.64 23.22
CA ARG A 14 0.47 -13.51 24.07
C ARG A 14 0.18 -12.91 25.45
N ALA A 15 1.06 -12.05 25.96
CA ALA A 15 0.98 -11.43 27.30
C ALA A 15 -0.04 -10.28 27.44
N ARG A 16 -0.95 -10.06 26.47
CA ARG A 16 -1.94 -8.96 26.48
C ARG A 16 -1.35 -7.55 26.71
N LEU A 17 -0.06 -7.33 26.44
CA LEU A 17 0.59 -6.01 26.57
C LEU A 17 0.08 -4.97 25.55
N PHE A 18 -0.71 -5.40 24.57
CA PHE A 18 -1.34 -4.56 23.55
C PHE A 18 -2.87 -4.63 23.65
N ARG A 19 -3.42 -4.42 24.85
CA ARG A 19 -4.87 -4.24 25.04
C ARG A 19 -5.28 -2.92 24.37
N PRO A 20 -6.24 -2.89 23.43
CA PRO A 20 -6.74 -1.64 22.88
C PRO A 20 -7.44 -0.86 24.00
N GLY A 21 -6.94 0.33 24.29
CA GLY A 21 -7.54 1.27 25.23
C GLY A 21 -8.60 2.08 24.49
N GLY A 22 -9.79 2.24 25.09
CA GLY A 22 -10.99 2.76 24.43
C GLY A 22 -11.00 4.23 23.99
N GLN A 23 -9.84 4.87 23.73
CA GLN A 23 -9.76 6.27 23.33
C GLN A 23 -8.61 6.45 22.31
N GLN A 24 -8.92 6.37 21.01
CA GLN A 24 -8.00 6.88 19.99
C GLN A 24 -8.00 8.41 20.07
N GLN A 25 -7.01 8.99 20.75
CA GLN A 25 -6.82 10.43 20.75
C GLN A 25 -6.37 10.89 19.36
N PHE A 26 -7.01 11.93 18.82
CA PHE A 26 -6.56 12.59 17.59
C PHE A 26 -5.25 13.35 17.90
N GLY A 27 -4.11 12.80 17.47
CA GLY A 27 -2.80 13.41 17.66
C GLY A 27 -1.64 12.43 17.47
N PHE A 28 -0.42 12.96 17.36
CA PHE A 28 0.81 12.16 17.41
C PHE A 28 1.16 11.73 18.85
N VAL A 29 0.73 12.53 19.83
CA VAL A 29 0.92 12.27 21.26
C VAL A 29 -0.23 11.37 21.74
N ASN A 30 0.10 10.29 22.47
CA ASN A 30 -0.82 9.26 22.98
C ASN A 30 -1.52 8.36 21.94
N ARG A 31 -0.97 8.21 20.74
CA ARG A 31 -1.49 7.24 19.77
C ARG A 31 -1.14 5.81 20.17
N GLU A 32 -2.13 4.91 20.12
CA GLU A 32 -1.88 3.47 20.30
C GLU A 32 -0.83 2.94 19.32
N ASN A 33 0.12 2.15 19.83
CA ASN A 33 1.13 1.51 19.01
C ASN A 33 0.53 0.39 18.15
N ARG A 34 0.41 0.62 16.84
CA ARG A 34 -0.08 -0.36 15.85
C ARG A 34 1.02 -1.10 15.12
N VAL A 35 2.30 -0.93 15.49
CA VAL A 35 3.41 -1.63 14.84
C VAL A 35 3.23 -3.15 14.87
N PRO A 36 2.89 -3.79 16.02
CA PRO A 36 2.67 -5.23 16.04
C PRO A 36 1.46 -5.70 15.22
N PHE A 37 0.48 -4.82 14.99
CA PHE A 37 -0.66 -5.10 14.11
C PHE A 37 -0.20 -5.18 12.65
N TYR A 38 0.54 -4.16 12.18
CA TYR A 38 1.04 -4.14 10.81
C TYR A 38 2.12 -5.20 10.56
N GLN A 39 2.98 -5.49 11.52
CA GLN A 39 3.94 -6.60 11.42
C GLN A 39 3.23 -7.91 11.13
N ARG A 40 2.18 -8.26 11.89
CA ARG A 40 1.37 -9.46 11.64
C ARG A 40 0.67 -9.42 10.28
N LEU A 41 0.11 -8.28 9.89
CA LEU A 41 -0.56 -8.13 8.59
C LEU A 41 0.41 -8.36 7.41
N PHE A 42 1.59 -7.75 7.43
CA PHE A 42 2.53 -7.81 6.32
C PHE A 42 3.40 -9.09 6.32
N GLN A 43 3.68 -9.67 7.49
CA GLN A 43 4.44 -10.92 7.63
C GLN A 43 3.58 -12.17 7.47
N ASN A 44 2.25 -12.03 7.37
CA ASN A 44 1.37 -13.17 7.11
C ASN A 44 1.73 -13.84 5.76
N GLY A 45 1.78 -15.17 5.73
CA GLY A 45 2.13 -15.97 4.55
C GLY A 45 0.96 -16.16 3.58
N ASP A 46 0.21 -15.10 3.29
CA ASP A 46 -1.01 -15.10 2.49
C ASP A 46 -0.78 -15.13 0.96
N GLY A 47 0.48 -15.22 0.51
CA GLY A 47 0.88 -15.24 -0.90
C GLY A 47 0.58 -13.95 -1.67
N ARG A 48 0.08 -12.91 -1.00
CA ARG A 48 -0.26 -11.63 -1.61
C ARG A 48 0.96 -10.73 -1.69
N ARG A 49 1.04 -9.95 -2.78
CA ARG A 49 2.08 -8.92 -2.94
C ARG A 49 1.93 -7.85 -1.87
N GLN A 50 3.06 -7.30 -1.41
CA GLN A 50 3.13 -6.31 -0.33
C GLN A 50 2.16 -5.15 -0.52
N TRP A 51 2.06 -4.61 -1.73
CA TRP A 51 1.17 -3.48 -2.04
C TRP A 51 -0.32 -3.82 -1.98
N ARG A 52 -0.72 -5.10 -2.02
CA ARG A 52 -2.12 -5.57 -2.03
C ARG A 52 -2.59 -6.12 -0.66
N LYS A 53 -1.78 -6.00 0.40
CA LYS A 53 -2.09 -6.60 1.71
C LYS A 53 -3.14 -5.84 2.53
N THR A 54 -3.28 -4.53 2.33
CA THR A 54 -4.21 -3.69 3.13
C THR A 54 -5.56 -3.55 2.44
N SER A 55 -6.66 -3.46 3.19
CA SER A 55 -8.03 -3.25 2.67
C SER A 55 -8.20 -1.97 1.86
N ARG A 56 -7.40 -0.93 2.15
CA ARG A 56 -7.36 0.34 1.43
C ARG A 56 -6.61 0.27 0.11
N SER A 57 -5.85 -0.80 -0.12
CA SER A 57 -5.00 -0.95 -1.30
C SER A 57 -5.79 -0.83 -2.62
N PRO A 58 -6.92 -1.52 -2.84
CA PRO A 58 -7.68 -1.39 -4.08
C PRO A 58 -8.13 0.05 -4.38
N PHE A 59 -8.52 0.81 -3.35
CA PHE A 59 -8.95 2.21 -3.50
C PHE A 59 -7.81 3.13 -3.94
N LEU A 60 -6.56 2.82 -3.61
CA LEU A 60 -5.40 3.58 -4.05
C LEU A 60 -4.87 3.07 -5.39
N LEU A 61 -4.83 1.74 -5.56
CA LEU A 61 -4.22 1.11 -6.72
C LEU A 61 -5.07 1.23 -7.99
N TYR A 62 -6.41 1.14 -7.91
CA TYR A 62 -7.23 1.21 -9.13
C TYR A 62 -7.18 2.57 -9.83
N PRO A 63 -7.31 3.72 -9.12
CA PRO A 63 -7.10 5.02 -9.76
C PRO A 63 -5.68 5.19 -10.30
N TYR A 64 -4.67 4.70 -9.56
CA TYR A 64 -3.28 4.73 -10.01
C TYR A 64 -3.09 3.97 -11.33
N TYR A 65 -3.63 2.74 -11.44
CA TYR A 65 -3.53 1.95 -12.67
C TYR A 65 -4.28 2.59 -13.84
N ALA A 66 -5.48 3.14 -13.60
CA ALA A 66 -6.25 3.82 -14.63
C ALA A 66 -5.49 5.02 -15.20
N LEU A 67 -4.91 5.86 -14.33
CA LEU A 67 -4.11 7.01 -14.74
C LEU A 67 -2.81 6.58 -15.45
N ASN A 68 -2.12 5.57 -14.93
CA ASN A 68 -0.84 5.16 -15.49
C ASN A 68 -0.98 4.56 -16.90
N TYR A 69 -1.94 3.65 -17.09
CA TYR A 69 -2.20 3.07 -18.40
C TYR A 69 -2.87 4.06 -19.36
N GLY A 70 -3.77 4.93 -18.86
CA GLY A 70 -4.36 5.99 -19.66
C GLY A 70 -3.32 6.99 -20.18
N LEU A 71 -2.39 7.41 -19.32
CA LEU A 71 -1.31 8.31 -19.70
C LEU A 71 -0.33 7.64 -20.68
N LEU A 72 0.01 6.36 -20.45
CA LEU A 72 0.87 5.61 -21.36
C LEU A 72 0.26 5.55 -22.76
N ALA A 73 -1.02 5.21 -22.87
CA ALA A 73 -1.73 5.19 -24.13
C ALA A 73 -1.75 6.57 -24.81
N TRP A 74 -2.00 7.63 -24.03
CA TRP A 74 -1.99 9.01 -24.53
C TRP A 74 -0.63 9.43 -25.10
N VAL A 75 0.46 9.10 -24.39
CA VAL A 75 1.82 9.42 -24.84
C VAL A 75 2.18 8.65 -26.11
N LEU A 76 1.89 7.35 -26.16
CA LEU A 76 2.18 6.53 -27.34
C LEU A 76 1.36 6.99 -28.56
N TRP A 77 0.10 7.33 -28.36
CA TRP A 77 -0.75 7.91 -29.40
C TRP A 77 -0.22 9.26 -29.89
N GLY A 78 0.16 10.15 -28.96
CA GLY A 78 0.75 11.46 -29.30
C GLY A 78 2.08 11.33 -30.05
N ALA A 79 2.95 10.39 -29.63
CA ALA A 79 4.20 10.10 -30.31
C ALA A 79 3.99 9.58 -31.73
N GLY A 80 3.03 8.68 -31.93
CA GLY A 80 2.66 8.18 -33.27
C GLY A 80 2.08 9.27 -34.17
N ARG A 81 1.32 10.21 -33.61
CA ARG A 81 0.85 11.39 -34.38
C ARG A 81 1.98 12.35 -34.72
N ALA A 82 2.90 12.58 -33.78
CA ALA A 82 4.04 13.44 -33.99
C ALA A 82 4.97 12.91 -35.09
N SER A 83 5.19 11.58 -35.16
CA SER A 83 5.99 10.98 -36.24
C SER A 83 5.34 11.12 -37.63
N LEU A 84 4.00 11.21 -37.68
CA LEU A 84 3.24 11.49 -38.90
C LEU A 84 3.09 13.00 -39.20
N GLY A 85 3.71 13.87 -38.39
CA GLY A 85 3.75 15.33 -38.60
C GLY A 85 2.54 16.10 -38.08
N TYR A 86 1.63 15.48 -37.34
CA TYR A 86 0.52 16.18 -36.68
C TYR A 86 1.02 16.91 -35.42
N LYS A 87 0.70 18.21 -35.27
CA LYS A 87 1.16 19.01 -34.12
C LYS A 87 0.15 19.13 -32.99
N SER A 88 -1.09 18.72 -33.24
CA SER A 88 -2.20 18.83 -32.29
C SER A 88 -2.99 17.52 -32.19
N PRO A 89 -3.59 17.23 -31.02
CA PRO A 89 -4.62 16.19 -30.89
C PRO A 89 -5.82 16.40 -31.82
N TRP A 90 -6.12 17.65 -32.19
CA TRP A 90 -7.36 18.05 -32.86
C TRP A 90 -7.24 18.28 -34.38
N GLY A 91 -6.04 18.19 -34.94
CA GLY A 91 -5.80 18.51 -36.35
C GLY A 91 -4.32 18.41 -36.75
N LYS A 92 -4.00 18.74 -38.00
CA LYS A 92 -2.61 18.94 -38.43
C LYS A 92 -2.02 20.16 -37.76
#